data_AF-A0A3C2B177-F1
#
_entry.id   AF-A0A3C2B177-F1
#
_cell.length_a   1.000
_cell.length_b   1.000
_cell.length_c   1.000
_cell.angle_alpha   90.00
_cell.angle_beta   90.00
_cell.angle_gamma   90.00
#
_symmetry.space_group_name_H-M   'P 1'
#
loop_
_entity.id
_entity.type
_entity.pdbx_description
1 polymer ?
#
loop_
_entity_poly.entity_id
_entity_poly.type
_entity_poly.pdbx_seq_one_letter_code
_entity_poly.pdbx_strand_id
1 'polypeptide(L)' 'MAEGIVTLSTSTFDETVASSDKPIIVDFWAEWCGP' A
#
# COMPACT_ATOMS: atom_id res chain seq x y z
N MET A 1 -6.56 13.77 4.14
CA MET A 1 -6.14 12.53 3.46
C MET A 1 -4.87 12.89 2.71
N ALA A 2 -3.72 12.31 3.04
CA ALA A 2 -2.47 12.67 2.36
C ALA A 2 -2.57 12.29 0.87
N GLU A 3 -2.29 13.23 -0.02
CA GLU A 3 -2.23 12.96 -1.45
C GLU A 3 -1.14 11.91 -1.70
N GLY A 4 -1.49 10.81 -2.40
CA GLY A 4 -0.56 9.75 -2.79
C GLY A 4 -0.62 8.46 -1.98
N ILE A 5 -1.51 8.32 -0.99
CA ILE A 5 -1.72 7.02 -0.30
C ILE A 5 -2.77 6.20 -1.03
N VAL A 6 -2.38 5.01 -1.48
CA VAL A 6 -3.26 4.00 -2.09
C VAL A 6 -3.46 2.87 -1.09
N THR A 7 -4.70 2.59 -0.70
CA THR A 7 -5.01 1.43 0.16
C THR A 7 -5.02 0.17 -0.69
N LEU A 8 -4.21 -0.80 -0.30
CA LEU A 8 -4.10 -2.08 -0.99
C LEU A 8 -4.96 -3.15 -0.31
N SER A 9 -5.45 -4.07 -1.13
CA SER A 9 -6.06 -5.33 -0.69
C SER A 9 -5.24 -6.49 -1.24
N THR A 10 -5.48 -7.70 -0.72
CA THR A 10 -4.84 -8.91 -1.27
C THR A 10 -5.11 -9.08 -2.77
N SER A 11 -6.28 -8.66 -3.26
CA SER A 11 -6.64 -8.75 -4.67
C SER A 11 -5.97 -7.71 -5.57
N THR A 12 -5.50 -6.60 -5.01
CA THR A 12 -4.94 -5.47 -5.79
C THR A 12 -3.44 -5.28 -5.59
N PHE A 13 -2.84 -5.98 -4.62
CA PHE A 13 -1.43 -5.80 -4.26
C PHE A 13 -0.50 -6.12 -5.44
N ASP A 14 -0.63 -7.30 -6.04
CA ASP A 14 0.28 -7.75 -7.11
C ASP A 14 0.23 -6.83 -8.33
N GLU A 15 -0.98 -6.49 -8.81
CA GLU A 15 -1.16 -5.61 -9.97
C GLU A 15 -0.58 -4.22 -9.70
N THR A 16 -0.85 -3.65 -8.53
CA THR A 16 -0.42 -2.27 -8.20
C THR A 16 1.09 -2.19 -8.02
N VAL A 17 1.70 -3.20 -7.39
CA VAL A 17 3.15 -3.23 -7.13
C VAL A 17 3.92 -3.53 -8.42
N ALA A 18 3.47 -4.50 -9.22
CA ALA A 18 4.15 -4.89 -10.45
C ALA A 18 4.09 -3.81 -11.54
N SER A 19 3.07 -2.96 -11.53
CA SER A 19 2.88 -1.91 -12.53
C SER A 19 3.61 -0.59 -12.21
N SER A 20 4.33 -0.50 -11.10
CA SER A 20 4.97 0.76 -10.70
C SER A 20 6.35 0.95 -11.33
N ASP A 21 6.51 2.03 -12.09
CA ASP A 21 7.79 2.47 -12.65
C ASP A 21 8.73 3.10 -11.60
N LYS A 22 8.24 3.28 -10.36
CA LYS A 22 8.97 3.93 -9.27
C LYS A 22 9.02 3.01 -8.04
N PRO A 23 10.07 3.11 -7.21
CA PRO A 23 10.12 2.41 -5.93
C PRO A 23 8.91 2.75 -5.07
N ILE A 24 8.30 1.74 -4.45
CA ILE A 24 7.13 1.87 -3.60
C ILE A 24 7.53 1.54 -2.16
N ILE A 25 7.04 2.33 -1.21
CA ILE A 25 7.12 2.01 0.22
C ILE A 25 5.74 1.50 0.63
N VAL A 26 5.70 0.30 1.21
CA VAL A 26 4.46 -0.32 1.69
C VAL A 26 4.46 -0.30 3.21
N ASP A 27 3.43 0.31 3.78
CA ASP A 27 3.14 0.27 5.21
C ASP A 27 2.16 -0.87 5.49
N PHE A 28 2.62 -1.89 6.22
CA PHE A 28 1.79 -3.01 6.66
C PHE A 28 1.30 -2.72 8.08
N TRP A 29 0.01 -2.38 8.18
CA TRP A 29 -0.60 -1.98 9.44
C TRP A 29 -1.90 -2.76 9.70
N ALA A 30 -2.42 -2.63 10.92
CA ALA A 30 -3.74 -3.11 11.30
C ALA A 30 -4.34 -2.14 12.34
N GLU A 31 -5.67 -2.05 12.43
CA GLU A 31 -6.35 -1.10 13.33
C GLU A 31 -6.00 -1.30 14.81
N TRP A 32 -5.59 -2.51 15.18
CA TRP A 32 -5.19 -2.89 16.54
C TRP A 32 -3.67 -2.85 16.75
N CYS A 33 -2.90 -2.54 15.71
CA CYS A 33 -1.46 -2.37 15.80
C CYS A 33 -1.15 -0.92 16.19
N GLY A 34 -1.12 -0.66 17.50
CA GLY A 34 -0.58 0.59 18.04
C GLY A 34 0.93 0.67 17.82
N PRO A 35 1.52 1.89 17.80
CA PRO A 35 2.94 2.10 17.61
C PRO A 35 3.81 1.51 18.74
#